data_AF-A0A101F634-F1
#
_entry.id   AF-A0A101F634-F1
#
_cell.length_a   1.000
_cell.length_b   1.000
_cell.length_c   1.000
_cell.angle_alpha   90.00
_cell.angle_beta   90.00
_cell.angle_gamma   90.00
#
_symmetry.space_group_name_H-M   'P 1'
#
loop_
_entity.id
_entity.type
_entity.pdbx_description
1 polymer ?
#
loop_
_entity_poly.entity_id
_entity_poly.type
_entity_poly.pdbx_seq_one_letter_code
_entity_poly.pdbx_strand_id
1 'polypeptide(L)'
;MLTRRRREFLLAVMRIYQETGLPVHYVAVAERLEVSKWTAYDMLRQLEKSGYLEVEYAVARDRTPGRALVLFKPAARAYQLLGEGQAAKNETWVNIRNRFLEIFERIKYHNRDQAIQQLLGELPSVNTPILSGAYTIAILVAHANQPGGPGQKVVSDCIELAARPEQALSLFAGAVLSSMARVGGTIY
;
A
#
# COMPACT_ATOMS: atom_id res chain seq x y z
N MET A 1 26.32 1.49 15.03
CA MET A 1 25.66 2.78 15.35
C MET A 1 25.29 3.49 14.05
N LEU A 2 24.05 3.97 13.93
CA LEU A 2 23.58 4.66 12.73
C LEU A 2 23.79 6.17 12.90
N THR A 3 24.71 6.75 12.12
CA THR A 3 24.91 8.20 12.09
C THR A 3 23.76 8.89 11.37
N ARG A 4 23.58 10.20 11.58
CA ARG A 4 22.56 10.99 10.86
C ARG A 4 22.67 10.81 9.35
N ARG A 5 23.90 10.84 8.81
CA ARG A 5 24.15 10.64 7.39
C ARG A 5 23.73 9.24 6.92
N ARG A 6 24.08 8.18 7.65
CA ARG A 6 23.64 6.81 7.32
C ARG A 6 22.12 6.67 7.33
N ARG A 7 21.42 7.37 8.22
CA ARG A 7 19.95 7.43 8.25
C ARG A 7 19.37 8.06 6.98
N GLU A 8 19.95 9.14 6.48
CA GLU A 8 19.51 9.81 5.24
C GLU A 8 19.60 8.86 4.03
N PHE A 9 20.70 8.11 3.91
CA PHE A 9 20.86 7.11 2.86
C PHE A 9 19.87 5.96 2.98
N LEU A 10 19.65 5.45 4.19
CA LEU A 10 18.66 4.39 4.43
C LEU A 10 17.25 4.85 4.04
N LEU A 11 16.86 6.07 4.43
CA LEU A 11 15.57 6.66 4.08
C LEU A 11 15.42 6.85 2.57
N ALA A 12 16.48 7.26 1.88
CA ALA A 12 16.45 7.41 0.43
C ALA A 12 16.21 6.07 -0.29
N VAL A 13 16.91 5.00 0.12
CA VAL A 13 16.69 3.66 -0.43
C VAL A 13 15.27 3.19 -0.17
N MET A 14 14.79 3.32 1.06
CA MET A 14 13.44 2.88 1.41
C MET A 14 12.36 3.62 0.63
N ARG A 15 12.54 4.92 0.42
CA ARG A 15 11.61 5.72 -0.38
C ARG A 15 11.61 5.32 -1.86
N ILE A 16 12.78 5.16 -2.47
CA ILE A 16 12.88 4.71 -3.87
C ILE A 16 12.29 3.31 -4.03
N TYR A 17 12.54 2.41 -3.06
CA TYR A 17 11.98 1.06 -3.05
C TYR A 17 10.45 1.06 -2.88
N GLN A 18 9.90 1.93 -2.04
CA GLN A 18 8.45 2.10 -1.88
C GLN A 18 7.78 2.69 -3.13
N GLU A 19 8.45 3.64 -3.80
CA GLU A 19 7.95 4.28 -5.03
C GLU A 19 7.96 3.32 -6.23
N THR A 20 8.95 2.42 -6.31
CA THR A 20 9.18 1.58 -7.51
C THR A 20 8.84 0.10 -7.33
N GLY A 21 8.83 -0.40 -6.09
CA GLY A 21 8.71 -1.83 -5.78
C GLY A 21 9.92 -2.68 -6.20
N LEU A 22 11.01 -2.07 -6.66
CA LEU A 22 12.17 -2.75 -7.23
C LEU A 22 13.46 -2.51 -6.41
N PRO A 23 14.39 -3.48 -6.37
CA PRO A 23 15.73 -3.29 -5.78
C PRO A 23 16.46 -2.07 -6.39
N VAL A 24 17.05 -1.26 -5.51
CA VAL A 24 17.53 0.08 -5.83
C VAL A 24 19.01 0.05 -6.25
N HIS A 25 19.31 0.60 -7.42
CA HIS A 25 20.70 0.81 -7.84
C HIS A 25 21.32 2.03 -7.13
N TYR A 26 22.59 1.94 -6.73
CA TYR A 26 23.27 3.00 -5.98
C TYR A 26 23.32 4.36 -6.71
N VAL A 27 23.24 4.36 -8.05
CA VAL A 27 23.17 5.60 -8.85
C VAL A 27 21.90 6.39 -8.56
N ALA A 28 20.76 5.74 -8.40
CA ALA A 28 19.50 6.42 -8.08
C ALA A 28 19.56 7.11 -6.70
N VAL A 29 20.26 6.49 -5.75
CA VAL A 29 20.51 7.09 -4.43
C VAL A 29 21.48 8.26 -4.53
N ALA A 30 22.52 8.14 -5.36
CA ALA A 30 23.49 9.20 -5.60
C ALA A 30 22.84 10.45 -6.19
N GLU A 31 21.98 10.27 -7.20
CA GLU A 31 21.20 11.33 -7.82
C GLU A 31 20.24 11.98 -6.81
N ARG A 32 19.50 11.18 -6.04
CA ARG A 32 18.52 11.70 -5.08
C ARG A 32 19.14 12.48 -3.93
N LEU A 33 20.34 12.12 -3.50
CA LEU A 33 21.04 12.77 -2.38
C LEU A 33 22.11 13.76 -2.83
N GLU A 34 22.22 14.01 -4.14
CA GLU A 34 23.21 14.90 -4.76
C GLU A 34 24.64 14.59 -4.30
N VAL A 35 24.99 13.31 -4.27
CA VAL A 35 26.34 12.82 -3.89
C VAL A 35 27.00 12.08 -5.04
N SER A 36 28.30 11.85 -4.92
CA SER A 36 29.02 11.02 -5.89
C SER A 36 28.51 9.57 -5.85
N LYS A 37 28.56 8.92 -7.02
CA LYS A 37 28.27 7.48 -7.17
C LYS A 37 29.09 6.60 -6.22
N TRP A 38 30.35 6.98 -6.00
CA TRP A 38 31.27 6.26 -5.10
C TRP A 38 30.85 6.40 -3.63
N THR A 39 30.47 7.60 -3.21
CA THR A 39 29.94 7.86 -1.86
C THR A 39 28.65 7.07 -1.61
N ALA A 40 27.74 7.04 -2.59
CA ALA A 40 26.52 6.25 -2.47
C ALA A 40 26.84 4.76 -2.36
N TYR A 41 27.70 4.23 -3.23
CA TYR A 41 28.10 2.83 -3.18
C TYR A 41 28.68 2.43 -1.81
N ASP A 42 29.64 3.20 -1.30
CA ASP A 42 30.27 2.91 -0.01
C ASP A 42 29.26 2.98 1.15
N MET A 43 28.42 4.01 1.18
CA MET A 43 27.41 4.14 2.24
C MET A 43 26.40 3.00 2.23
N LEU A 44 25.95 2.56 1.05
CA LEU A 44 25.03 1.43 0.92
C LEU A 44 25.68 0.11 1.33
N ARG A 45 26.96 -0.11 1.01
CA ARG A 45 27.72 -1.26 1.49
C ARG A 45 27.89 -1.25 3.01
N GLN A 46 28.09 -0.08 3.62
CA GLN A 46 28.14 0.01 5.09
C GLN A 46 26.80 -0.31 5.74
N LEU A 47 25.69 0.13 5.12
CA LEU A 47 24.33 -0.17 5.58
C LEU A 47 23.98 -1.65 5.42
N GLU A 48 24.42 -2.28 4.33
CA GLU A 48 24.29 -3.72 4.10
C GLU A 48 25.06 -4.54 5.14
N LYS A 49 26.35 -4.23 5.37
CA LYS A 49 27.14 -4.84 6.46
C LYS A 49 26.53 -4.67 7.85
N SER A 50 25.77 -3.60 8.05
CA SER A 50 25.06 -3.33 9.31
C SER A 50 23.70 -4.05 9.39
N GLY A 51 23.32 -4.81 8.37
CA GLY A 51 22.08 -5.58 8.28
C GLY A 51 20.83 -4.74 8.01
N TYR A 52 20.97 -3.50 7.53
CA TYR A 52 19.84 -2.64 7.17
C TYR A 52 19.43 -2.79 5.71
N LEU A 53 20.33 -3.26 4.85
CA LEU A 53 20.07 -3.50 3.43
C LEU A 53 20.51 -4.92 3.07
N GLU A 54 19.86 -5.48 2.06
CA GLU A 54 20.27 -6.71 1.38
C GLU A 54 20.74 -6.36 -0.02
N VAL A 55 21.74 -7.10 -0.52
CA VAL A 55 22.29 -6.91 -1.87
C VAL A 55 21.77 -8.00 -2.80
N GLU A 56 21.35 -7.60 -4.00
CA GLU A 56 20.98 -8.49 -5.08
C GLU A 56 21.86 -8.21 -6.31
N TYR A 57 22.31 -9.29 -6.96
CA TYR A 57 23.13 -9.23 -8.16
C TYR A 57 22.27 -9.56 -9.37
N ALA A 58 21.94 -8.55 -10.18
CA ALA A 58 21.17 -8.74 -11.40
C ALA A 58 22.09 -8.85 -12.62
N VAL A 59 21.86 -9.81 -13.50
CA VAL A 59 22.57 -9.91 -14.78
C VAL A 59 22.00 -8.88 -15.74
N ALA A 60 22.82 -7.92 -16.17
CA ALA A 60 22.40 -6.94 -17.18
C ALA A 60 22.16 -7.65 -18.52
N ARG A 61 20.92 -7.62 -19.05
CA ARG A 61 20.59 -8.24 -20.35
C ARG A 61 21.24 -7.51 -21.53
N ASP A 62 21.56 -6.22 -21.39
CA ASP A 62 21.76 -5.34 -22.55
C ASP A 62 23.13 -4.66 -22.62
N ARG A 63 24.10 -5.01 -21.76
CA ARG A 63 25.45 -4.43 -21.78
C ARG A 63 26.48 -5.48 -21.39
N THR A 64 27.20 -6.00 -22.39
CA THR A 64 28.46 -6.77 -22.33
C THR A 64 28.53 -7.89 -21.28
N PRO A 65 28.73 -9.17 -21.66
CA PRO A 65 28.82 -10.27 -20.70
C PRO A 65 29.83 -9.98 -19.58
N GLY A 66 29.41 -10.03 -18.30
CA GLY A 66 30.33 -10.09 -17.16
C GLY A 66 30.21 -9.04 -16.06
N ARG A 67 29.30 -8.06 -16.12
CA ARG A 67 29.08 -7.11 -14.99
C ARG A 67 27.69 -7.29 -14.38
N ALA A 68 27.63 -8.01 -13.26
CA ALA A 68 26.42 -8.03 -12.44
C ALA A 68 26.15 -6.62 -11.88
N LEU A 69 24.90 -6.16 -12.01
CA LEU A 69 24.42 -4.94 -11.39
C LEU A 69 24.23 -5.18 -9.90
N VAL A 70 24.74 -4.26 -9.07
CA VAL A 70 24.58 -4.30 -7.62
C VAL A 70 23.35 -3.49 -7.24
N LEU A 71 22.33 -4.19 -6.77
CA LEU A 71 21.07 -3.61 -6.32
C LEU A 71 20.91 -3.81 -4.82
N PHE A 72 20.20 -2.89 -4.17
CA PHE A 72 19.97 -2.91 -2.73
C PHE A 72 18.49 -2.87 -2.41
N LYS A 73 18.03 -3.68 -1.47
CA LYS A 73 16.66 -3.61 -0.94
C LYS A 73 16.66 -3.48 0.58
N PRO A 74 15.63 -2.86 1.19
CA PRO A 74 15.53 -2.75 2.64
C PRO A 74 15.40 -4.12 3.31
N ALA A 75 16.20 -4.37 4.35
CA ALA A 75 16.07 -5.55 5.20
C ALA A 75 15.02 -5.31 6.30
N ALA A 76 14.54 -6.38 6.95
CA ALA A 76 13.56 -6.29 8.05
C ALA A 76 13.99 -5.30 9.17
N ARG A 77 15.29 -5.26 9.48
CA ARG A 77 15.88 -4.36 10.48
C ARG A 77 15.72 -2.87 10.15
N ALA A 78 15.70 -2.52 8.86
CA ALA A 78 15.50 -1.13 8.44
C ALA A 78 14.09 -0.62 8.80
N TYR A 79 13.09 -1.49 8.67
CA TYR A 79 11.71 -1.16 9.04
C TYR A 79 11.53 -1.04 10.55
N GLN A 80 12.20 -1.90 11.35
CA GLN A 80 12.17 -1.81 12.81
C GLN A 80 12.73 -0.46 13.31
N LEU A 81 13.88 -0.05 12.76
CA LEU A 81 14.55 1.20 13.15
C LEU A 81 13.74 2.45 12.79
N LEU A 82 12.98 2.42 11.70
CA LEU A 82 12.13 3.54 11.29
C LEU A 82 10.73 3.48 11.90
N GLY A 83 10.25 2.29 12.28
CA GLY A 83 9.00 2.10 13.01
C GLY A 83 8.98 2.85 14.33
N GLU A 84 10.13 2.95 15.02
CA GLU A 84 10.27 3.70 16.28
C GLU A 84 10.27 5.23 16.09
N GLY A 85 10.52 5.75 14.88
CA GLY A 85 10.64 7.19 14.60
C GLY A 85 9.62 7.78 13.63
N GLN A 86 8.94 6.96 12.82
CA GLN A 86 7.90 7.39 11.87
C GLN A 86 6.48 7.06 12.34
N ALA A 87 6.31 6.25 13.38
CA ALA A 87 5.00 6.02 14.00
C ALA A 87 4.33 7.33 14.50
N ALA A 88 5.13 8.36 14.76
CA ALA A 88 4.66 9.65 15.29
C ALA A 88 4.38 10.72 14.21
N LYS A 89 4.68 10.51 12.92
CA LYS A 89 4.56 11.58 11.91
C LYS A 89 3.82 11.25 10.62
N ASN A 90 3.58 9.99 10.31
CA ASN A 90 2.60 9.59 9.30
C ASN A 90 1.64 8.63 9.99
N GLU A 91 0.33 8.79 9.77
CA GLU A 91 -0.66 7.75 10.10
C GLU A 91 -0.08 6.42 9.61
N THR A 92 0.38 5.62 10.56
CA THR A 92 1.17 4.43 10.22
C THR A 92 0.21 3.50 9.51
N TRP A 93 0.67 2.82 8.46
CA TRP A 93 -0.12 1.78 7.79
C TRP A 93 -0.79 0.80 8.79
N VAL A 94 -0.13 0.55 9.92
CA VAL A 94 -0.67 -0.22 11.05
C VAL A 94 -1.91 0.42 11.67
N ASN A 95 -1.92 1.74 11.90
CA ASN A 95 -3.07 2.46 12.43
C ASN A 95 -4.21 2.48 11.42
N ILE A 96 -3.91 2.69 10.13
CA ILE A 96 -4.89 2.64 9.05
C ILE A 96 -5.51 1.23 9.00
N ARG A 97 -4.68 0.18 8.98
CA ARG A 97 -5.12 -1.21 8.98
C ARG A 97 -5.99 -1.53 10.20
N ASN A 98 -5.56 -1.16 11.40
CA ASN A 98 -6.31 -1.41 12.64
C ASN A 98 -7.65 -0.65 12.62
N ARG A 99 -7.67 0.59 12.13
CA ARG A 99 -8.90 1.37 11.95
C ARG A 99 -9.86 0.69 10.98
N PHE A 100 -9.38 0.20 9.84
CA PHE A 100 -10.22 -0.58 8.91
C PHE A 100 -10.76 -1.86 9.56
N LEU A 101 -9.92 -2.61 10.30
CA LEU A 101 -10.35 -3.82 11.00
C LEU A 101 -11.46 -3.54 12.02
N GLU A 102 -11.33 -2.48 12.83
CA GLU A 102 -12.37 -2.07 13.77
C GLU A 102 -13.68 -1.72 13.08
N ILE A 103 -13.63 -1.02 11.94
CA ILE A 103 -14.82 -0.67 11.16
C ILE A 103 -15.48 -1.93 10.60
N PHE A 104 -14.70 -2.88 10.06
CA PHE A 104 -15.25 -4.14 9.55
C PHE A 104 -15.89 -5.00 10.65
N GLU A 105 -15.30 -5.03 11.84
CA GLU A 105 -15.91 -5.68 13.01
C GLU A 105 -17.25 -5.01 13.39
N ARG A 106 -17.33 -3.67 13.36
CA ARG A 106 -18.59 -2.94 13.62
C ARG A 106 -19.67 -3.22 12.58
N ILE A 107 -19.30 -3.31 11.29
CA ILE A 107 -20.21 -3.69 10.20
C ILE A 107 -20.76 -5.09 10.43
N LYS A 108 -19.95 -6.01 10.95
CA LYS A 108 -20.33 -7.41 11.17
C LYS A 108 -21.28 -7.61 12.37
N TYR A 109 -21.13 -6.82 13.44
CA TYR A 109 -21.76 -7.16 14.73
C TYR A 109 -22.70 -6.11 15.34
N HIS A 110 -22.62 -4.82 14.99
CA HIS A 110 -23.27 -3.78 15.82
C HIS A 110 -24.20 -2.82 15.05
N ASN A 111 -23.72 -2.03 14.08
CA ASN A 111 -24.56 -1.06 13.36
C ASN A 111 -23.92 -0.62 12.04
N ARG A 112 -24.32 -1.25 10.93
CA ARG A 112 -23.78 -1.01 9.59
C ARG A 112 -23.91 0.45 9.13
N ASP A 113 -25.09 1.06 9.29
CA ASP A 113 -25.33 2.41 8.78
C ASP A 113 -24.46 3.46 9.47
N GLN A 114 -24.25 3.30 10.79
CA GLN A 114 -23.34 4.16 11.55
C GLN A 114 -21.89 4.00 11.09
N ALA A 115 -21.46 2.78 10.80
CA ALA A 115 -20.12 2.52 10.26
C ALA A 115 -19.92 3.12 8.86
N ILE A 116 -20.94 3.06 8.00
CA ILE A 116 -20.90 3.68 6.67
C ILE A 116 -20.85 5.21 6.78
N GLN A 117 -21.65 5.82 7.65
CA GLN A 117 -21.61 7.27 7.88
C GLN A 117 -20.24 7.74 8.40
N GLN A 118 -19.62 6.95 9.27
CA GLN A 118 -18.26 7.23 9.72
C GLN A 118 -17.25 7.18 8.55
N LEU A 119 -17.30 6.15 7.71
CA LEU A 119 -16.42 6.03 6.53
C LEU A 119 -16.61 7.20 5.54
N LEU A 120 -17.85 7.63 5.30
CA LEU A 120 -18.17 8.75 4.43
C LEU A 120 -17.69 10.09 4.99
N GLY A 121 -17.77 10.29 6.31
CA GLY A 121 -17.29 11.50 6.97
C GLY A 121 -15.76 11.65 6.96
N GLU A 122 -15.03 10.52 6.91
CA GLU A 122 -13.56 10.50 6.90
C GLU A 122 -12.97 10.72 5.50
N LEU A 123 -13.70 10.33 4.44
CA LEU A 123 -13.27 10.39 3.03
C LEU A 123 -12.73 11.77 2.57
N PRO A 124 -13.37 12.91 2.92
CA PRO A 124 -12.88 14.24 2.54
C PRO A 124 -11.54 14.63 3.16
N SER A 125 -11.16 14.00 4.28
CA SER A 125 -9.91 14.29 5.01
C SER A 125 -8.72 13.46 4.50
N VAL A 126 -8.93 12.59 3.51
CA VAL A 126 -7.93 11.66 3.00
C VAL A 126 -7.08 12.30 1.90
N ASN A 127 -5.79 12.50 2.19
CA ASN A 127 -4.85 13.20 1.30
C ASN A 127 -4.06 12.30 0.34
N THR A 128 -4.32 10.98 0.31
CA THR A 128 -3.59 10.05 -0.57
C THR A 128 -4.53 9.22 -1.44
N PRO A 129 -4.22 8.99 -2.73
CA PRO A 129 -5.06 8.21 -3.65
C PRO A 129 -5.33 6.78 -3.18
N ILE A 130 -4.33 6.13 -2.57
CA ILE A 130 -4.44 4.76 -2.07
C ILE A 130 -5.44 4.68 -0.92
N LEU A 131 -5.36 5.61 0.02
CA LEU A 131 -6.26 5.63 1.16
C LEU A 131 -7.69 5.93 0.68
N SER A 132 -7.86 6.86 -0.25
CA SER A 132 -9.17 7.14 -0.86
C SER A 132 -9.79 5.88 -1.48
N GLY A 133 -9.00 5.14 -2.27
CA GLY A 133 -9.43 3.85 -2.82
C GLY A 133 -9.80 2.81 -1.77
N ALA A 134 -9.04 2.71 -0.67
CA ALA A 134 -9.34 1.80 0.43
C ALA A 134 -10.68 2.15 1.11
N TYR A 135 -10.94 3.44 1.36
CA TYR A 135 -12.23 3.90 1.90
C TYR A 135 -13.39 3.60 0.94
N THR A 136 -13.23 3.86 -0.35
CA THR A 136 -14.25 3.54 -1.37
C THR A 136 -14.57 2.05 -1.39
N ILE A 137 -13.56 1.19 -1.41
CA ILE A 137 -13.76 -0.27 -1.39
C ILE A 137 -14.46 -0.69 -0.09
N ALA A 138 -14.04 -0.16 1.06
CA ALA A 138 -14.66 -0.49 2.35
C ALA A 138 -16.16 -0.11 2.39
N ILE A 139 -16.53 1.05 1.85
CA ILE A 139 -17.92 1.48 1.74
C ILE A 139 -18.70 0.54 0.82
N LEU A 140 -18.17 0.22 -0.36
CA LEU A 140 -18.82 -0.70 -1.30
C LEU A 140 -19.02 -2.09 -0.68
N VAL A 141 -18.03 -2.61 0.04
CA VAL A 141 -18.11 -3.90 0.75
C VAL A 141 -19.12 -3.84 1.89
N ALA A 142 -19.15 -2.73 2.64
CA ALA A 142 -20.16 -2.50 3.66
C ALA A 142 -21.57 -2.53 3.05
N HIS A 143 -21.76 -1.95 1.86
CA HIS A 143 -23.03 -1.99 1.14
C HIS A 143 -23.40 -3.39 0.63
N ALA A 144 -22.43 -4.12 0.06
CA ALA A 144 -22.63 -5.46 -0.50
C ALA A 144 -22.96 -6.52 0.57
N ASN A 145 -22.40 -6.40 1.78
CA ASN A 145 -22.68 -7.29 2.91
C ASN A 145 -24.03 -7.03 3.57
N GLN A 146 -25.10 -6.85 2.80
CA GLN A 146 -26.46 -6.77 3.36
C GLN A 146 -26.96 -8.20 3.53
N PRO A 147 -27.03 -8.75 4.77
CA PRO A 147 -27.51 -10.11 4.95
C PRO A 147 -28.94 -10.21 4.41
N GLY A 148 -29.15 -11.11 3.44
CA GLY A 148 -30.44 -11.33 2.77
C GLY A 148 -30.78 -10.38 1.61
N GLY A 149 -29.86 -9.47 1.24
CA GLY A 149 -30.06 -8.56 0.11
C GLY A 149 -29.78 -9.22 -1.25
N PRO A 150 -30.53 -8.89 -2.33
CA PRO A 150 -30.26 -9.38 -3.69
C PRO A 150 -28.82 -9.13 -4.16
N GLY A 151 -28.16 -8.11 -3.61
CA GLY A 151 -26.80 -7.71 -3.96
C GLY A 151 -25.71 -8.68 -3.50
N GLN A 152 -25.88 -9.40 -2.39
CA GLN A 152 -24.82 -10.27 -1.85
C GLN A 152 -24.52 -11.47 -2.76
N LYS A 153 -25.59 -12.10 -3.27
CA LYS A 153 -25.48 -13.24 -4.19
C LYS A 153 -24.97 -12.81 -5.56
N VAL A 154 -25.53 -11.74 -6.12
CA VAL A 154 -25.09 -11.18 -7.41
C VAL A 154 -23.63 -10.73 -7.37
N VAL A 155 -23.17 -10.12 -6.27
CA VAL A 155 -21.77 -9.74 -6.09
C VAL A 155 -20.86 -10.97 -6.03
N SER A 156 -21.26 -12.01 -5.29
CA SER A 156 -20.46 -13.23 -5.16
C SER A 156 -20.34 -13.96 -6.50
N ASP A 157 -21.45 -14.13 -7.22
CA ASP A 157 -21.49 -14.76 -8.54
C ASP A 157 -20.65 -13.97 -9.56
N CYS A 158 -20.75 -12.63 -9.57
CA CYS A 158 -19.98 -11.78 -10.49
C CYS A 158 -18.47 -11.75 -10.19
N ILE A 159 -18.05 -11.85 -8.93
CA ILE A 159 -16.63 -11.92 -8.56
C ILE A 159 -16.03 -13.24 -9.03
N GLU A 160 -16.76 -14.35 -8.92
CA GLU A 160 -16.32 -15.66 -9.41
C GLU A 160 -16.16 -15.72 -10.94
N LEU A 161 -16.92 -14.92 -11.69
CA LEU A 161 -16.80 -14.83 -13.15
C LEU A 161 -15.63 -13.94 -13.63
N ALA A 162 -14.97 -13.19 -12.75
CA ALA A 162 -13.94 -12.25 -13.16
C ALA A 162 -12.59 -12.94 -13.41
N ALA A 163 -12.08 -12.85 -14.65
CA ALA A 163 -10.79 -13.42 -15.03
C ALA A 163 -9.59 -12.56 -14.59
N ARG A 164 -9.82 -11.28 -14.25
CA ARG A 164 -8.80 -10.31 -13.84
C ARG A 164 -9.32 -9.41 -12.72
N PRO A 165 -8.44 -8.93 -11.82
CA PRO A 165 -8.85 -8.13 -10.65
C PRO A 165 -9.53 -6.80 -11.03
N GLU A 166 -9.17 -6.19 -12.17
CA GLU A 166 -9.79 -4.95 -12.64
C GLU A 166 -11.25 -5.16 -13.11
N GLN A 167 -11.51 -6.34 -13.70
CA GLN A 167 -12.86 -6.75 -14.10
C GLN A 167 -13.72 -7.04 -12.86
N ALA A 168 -13.15 -7.70 -11.86
CA ALA A 168 -13.81 -7.97 -10.58
C ALA A 168 -14.25 -6.67 -9.90
N LEU A 169 -13.37 -5.65 -9.88
CA LEU A 169 -13.68 -4.34 -9.29
C LEU A 169 -14.79 -3.61 -10.03
N SER A 170 -14.79 -3.68 -11.37
CA SER A 170 -15.81 -3.03 -12.20
C SER A 170 -17.18 -3.70 -12.05
N LEU A 171 -17.21 -5.04 -12.03
CA LEU A 171 -18.43 -5.83 -11.78
C LEU A 171 -18.97 -5.59 -10.37
N PHE A 172 -18.09 -5.54 -9.38
CA PHE A 172 -18.43 -5.25 -7.98
C PHE A 172 -19.06 -3.86 -7.83
N ALA A 173 -18.42 -2.82 -8.37
CA ALA A 173 -18.94 -1.45 -8.33
C ALA A 173 -20.32 -1.36 -9.01
N GLY A 174 -20.47 -1.96 -10.19
CA GLY A 174 -21.75 -2.01 -10.90
C GLY A 174 -22.86 -2.74 -10.13
N ALA A 175 -22.55 -3.89 -9.53
CA ALA A 175 -23.49 -4.66 -8.73
C ALA A 175 -23.96 -3.89 -7.47
N VAL A 176 -23.04 -3.20 -6.78
CA VAL A 176 -23.38 -2.36 -5.64
C VAL A 176 -24.27 -1.20 -6.06
N LEU A 177 -23.91 -0.45 -7.11
CA LEU A 177 -24.73 0.66 -7.62
C LEU A 177 -26.13 0.20 -8.06
N SER A 178 -26.22 -0.94 -8.75
CA SER A 178 -27.50 -1.54 -9.16
C SER A 178 -28.38 -1.92 -7.95
N SER A 179 -27.77 -2.48 -6.90
CA SER A 179 -28.49 -2.84 -5.68
C SER A 179 -29.07 -1.61 -4.96
N MET A 180 -28.34 -0.48 -4.97
CA MET A 180 -28.80 0.79 -4.40
C MET A 180 -29.94 1.40 -5.23
N ALA A 181 -29.85 1.36 -6.56
CA ALA A 181 -30.89 1.86 -7.45
C ALA A 181 -32.23 1.11 -7.31
N ARG A 182 -32.19 -0.21 -7.04
CA ARG A 182 -33.40 -1.00 -6.77
C ARG A 182 -34.11 -0.62 -5.47
N VAL A 183 -33.39 -0.13 -4.46
CA VAL A 183 -33.98 0.30 -3.18
C VAL A 183 -34.66 1.67 -3.31
N GLY A 184 -34.19 2.53 -4.22
CA GLY A 184 -34.82 3.83 -4.49
C GLY A 184 -36.09 3.80 -5.36
N GLY A 185 -36.41 2.66 -5.96
CA GLY A 185 -37.55 2.50 -6.89
C GLY A 185 -38.82 1.90 -6.28
N THR A 186 -38.96 1.86 -4.95
CA THR A 186 -40.14 1.27 -4.27
C THR A 186 -40.85 2.24 -3.31
N ILE A 187 -40.89 3.53 -3.64
CA ILE A 187 -41.87 4.44 -3.04
C ILE A 187 -42.50 5.28 -4.16
N TYR A 188 -43.72 4.88 -4.53
CA TYR A 188 -44.75 5.48 -5.41
C TYR A 188 -44.33 6.04 -6.77
#